data_AF-A0A817IHR3-F1
#
_entry.id   AF-A0A817IHR3-F1
#
_cell.length_a   1.000
_cell.length_b   1.000
_cell.length_c   1.000
_cell.angle_alpha   90.00
_cell.angle_beta   90.00
_cell.angle_gamma   90.00
#
_symmetry.space_group_name_H-M   'P 1'
#
loop_
_entity.id
_entity.type
_entity.pdbx_description
1 polymer ?
#
loop_
_entity_poly.entity_id
_entity_poly.type
_entity_poly.pdbx_seq_one_letter_code
_entity_poly.pdbx_strand_id
1 'polypeptide(L)'
;MLSSFRKQDKKDEESGTSGNPYKNIEKASVLQEARTFNETPVNARKCIQILTKIIYMINQKKRNKYFYFKGEQLGQTEATETFFAMTKLFQSKD
;
A
#
# COMPACT_ATOMS: atom_id res chain seq x y z
N MET A 1 50.84 28.24 -19.66
CA MET A 1 49.68 28.94 -19.06
C MET A 1 48.72 27.89 -18.53
N LEU A 2 48.30 28.01 -17.26
CA LEU A 2 47.37 27.07 -16.62
C LEU A 2 45.98 27.14 -17.29
N SER A 3 45.53 26.03 -17.87
CA SER A 3 44.14 25.88 -18.32
C SER A 3 43.25 25.59 -17.10
N SER A 4 42.47 26.61 -16.74
CA SER A 4 41.57 26.63 -15.59
C SER A 4 40.45 25.60 -15.71
N PHE A 5 40.19 24.94 -14.58
CA PHE A 5 39.07 24.06 -14.30
C PHE A 5 37.73 24.78 -14.50
N ARG A 6 36.79 24.15 -15.22
CA ARG A 6 35.37 24.13 -14.81
C ARG A 6 34.79 22.75 -15.07
N LYS A 7 34.42 22.11 -13.96
CA LYS A 7 33.67 20.86 -13.88
C LYS A 7 32.40 21.00 -14.70
N GLN A 8 32.25 20.11 -15.67
CA GLN A 8 30.95 19.81 -16.25
C GLN A 8 30.31 18.83 -15.26
N ASP A 9 29.55 19.38 -14.31
CA ASP A 9 28.79 18.57 -13.35
C ASP A 9 27.83 17.67 -14.14
N LYS A 10 28.13 16.38 -14.16
CA LYS A 10 27.14 15.32 -14.32
C LYS A 10 26.08 15.54 -13.23
N LYS A 11 24.98 16.19 -13.58
CA LYS A 11 23.73 16.01 -12.85
C LYS A 11 23.04 14.81 -13.45
N ASP A 12 23.49 13.65 -12.97
CA ASP A 12 22.58 12.55 -12.69
C ASP A 12 21.41 13.12 -11.89
N GLU A 13 20.18 12.87 -12.34
CA GLU A 13 19.03 12.50 -11.51
C GLU A 13 17.86 12.18 -12.45
N GLU A 14 17.93 10.97 -13.00
CA GLU A 14 16.76 10.18 -13.38
C GLU A 14 15.91 9.98 -12.10
N SER A 15 15.07 10.96 -11.76
CA SER A 15 14.17 10.88 -10.60
C SER A 15 12.72 11.17 -11.00
N GLY A 16 12.31 10.52 -12.09
CA GLY A 16 10.91 10.34 -12.45
C GLY A 16 10.59 8.85 -12.46
N THR A 17 9.63 8.42 -11.63
CA THR A 17 8.86 7.15 -11.81
C THR A 17 9.35 5.88 -11.10
N SER A 18 9.53 5.86 -9.78
CA SER A 18 9.61 4.58 -9.03
C SER A 18 9.24 4.68 -7.53
N GLY A 19 8.19 5.45 -7.21
CA GLY A 19 7.54 5.32 -5.91
C GLY A 19 6.66 4.07 -5.86
N ASN A 20 6.72 3.29 -4.78
CA ASN A 20 5.75 2.21 -4.57
C ASN A 20 4.32 2.81 -4.61
N PRO A 21 3.40 2.30 -5.45
CA PRO A 21 2.05 2.87 -5.62
C PRO A 21 1.22 2.84 -4.33
N TYR A 22 1.66 2.07 -3.34
CA TYR A 22 1.00 1.91 -2.06
C TYR A 22 1.65 2.73 -0.93
N LYS A 23 2.68 3.54 -1.23
CA LYS A 23 3.54 4.23 -0.24
C LYS A 23 2.80 5.17 0.72
N ASN A 24 1.57 5.61 0.43
CA ASN A 24 0.78 6.50 1.29
C ASN A 24 -0.70 6.13 1.31
N ILE A 25 -1.04 4.85 1.46
CA ILE A 25 -2.45 4.46 1.55
C ILE A 25 -3.01 4.79 2.94
N GLU A 26 -4.18 5.42 2.97
CA GLU A 26 -4.95 5.70 4.19
C GLU A 26 -5.78 4.49 4.65
N LYS A 27 -5.78 4.21 5.95
CA LYS A 27 -6.50 3.07 6.55
C LYS A 27 -8.00 3.12 6.25
N ALA A 28 -8.61 4.29 6.43
CA ALA A 28 -10.03 4.49 6.20
C ALA A 28 -10.45 4.15 4.76
N SER A 29 -9.65 4.56 3.77
CA SER A 29 -9.90 4.26 2.36
C SER A 29 -9.87 2.75 2.10
N VAL A 30 -8.87 2.04 2.63
CA VAL A 30 -8.75 0.58 2.43
C VAL A 30 -9.90 -0.18 3.07
N LEU A 31 -10.30 0.21 4.29
CA LEU A 31 -11.42 -0.39 4.99
C LEU A 31 -12.76 -0.14 4.27
N GLN A 32 -12.92 1.05 3.68
CA GLN A 32 -14.09 1.35 2.86
C GLN A 32 -14.10 0.51 1.58
N GLU A 33 -12.97 0.39 0.89
CA GLU A 33 -12.84 -0.45 -0.30
C GLU A 33 -13.09 -1.94 0.00
N ALA A 34 -12.67 -2.44 1.17
CA ALA A 34 -12.88 -3.83 1.59
C ALA A 34 -14.36 -4.24 1.64
N ARG A 35 -15.29 -3.29 1.66
CA ARG A 35 -16.73 -3.58 1.53
C ARG A 35 -17.06 -4.29 0.21
N THR A 36 -16.29 -4.08 -0.84
CA THR A 36 -16.43 -4.77 -2.14
C THR A 36 -16.32 -6.29 -2.02
N PHE A 37 -15.68 -6.84 -0.98
CA PHE A 37 -15.66 -8.29 -0.77
C PHE A 37 -17.04 -8.91 -0.50
N ASN A 38 -18.02 -8.08 -0.13
CA ASN A 38 -19.41 -8.50 0.09
C ASN A 38 -20.29 -8.39 -1.17
N GLU A 39 -19.76 -7.87 -2.28
CA GLU A 39 -20.50 -7.74 -3.53
C GLU A 39 -20.69 -9.12 -4.19
N THR A 40 -21.88 -9.34 -4.75
CA THR A 40 -22.21 -10.54 -5.54
C THR A 40 -22.73 -10.08 -6.91
N PRO A 41 -22.08 -10.44 -8.03
CA PRO A 41 -20.90 -11.30 -8.13
C PRO A 41 -19.61 -10.61 -7.68
N VAL A 42 -18.66 -11.38 -7.14
CA VAL A 42 -17.35 -10.88 -6.71
C VAL A 42 -16.52 -10.43 -7.91
N ASN A 43 -15.93 -9.25 -7.83
CA ASN A 43 -14.96 -8.77 -8.82
C ASN A 43 -13.53 -9.15 -8.40
N ALA A 44 -13.02 -10.28 -8.89
CA ALA A 44 -11.72 -10.82 -8.47
C ALA A 44 -10.55 -9.83 -8.66
N ARG A 45 -10.49 -9.15 -9.82
CA ARG A 45 -9.41 -8.17 -10.11
C ARG A 45 -9.38 -7.03 -9.10
N LYS A 46 -10.54 -6.47 -8.77
CA LYS A 46 -10.66 -5.40 -7.76
C LYS A 46 -10.32 -5.93 -6.36
N CYS A 47 -10.77 -7.14 -6.03
CA CYS A 47 -10.49 -7.74 -4.72
C CYS A 47 -8.99 -8.00 -4.51
N ILE A 48 -8.27 -8.49 -5.52
CA ILE A 48 -6.82 -8.70 -5.46
C ILE A 48 -6.08 -7.38 -5.18
N GLN A 49 -6.49 -6.29 -5.82
CA GLN A 49 -5.88 -4.97 -5.57
C GLN A 49 -6.12 -4.51 -4.13
N ILE A 50 -7.33 -4.68 -3.60
CA ILE A 50 -7.67 -4.30 -2.22
C ILE A 50 -6.91 -5.16 -1.21
N LEU A 51 -6.81 -6.47 -1.42
CA LEU A 51 -5.99 -7.37 -0.61
C LEU A 51 -4.52 -6.94 -0.59
N THR A 52 -3.98 -6.57 -1.75
CA THR A 52 -2.60 -6.06 -1.86
C THR A 52 -2.40 -4.79 -1.02
N LYS A 53 -3.37 -3.86 -1.06
CA LYS A 53 -3.36 -2.65 -0.21
C LYS A 53 -3.39 -3.00 1.29
N ILE A 54 -4.24 -3.95 1.71
CA ILE A 54 -4.33 -4.43 3.10
C ILE A 54 -2.99 -5.01 3.57
N ILE A 55 -2.40 -5.92 2.77
CA ILE A 55 -1.12 -6.55 3.07
C ILE A 55 -0.02 -5.49 3.19
N TYR A 56 0.02 -4.54 2.25
CA TYR A 56 1.01 -3.47 2.28
C TYR A 56 0.85 -2.60 3.53
N MET A 57 -0.36 -2.15 3.83
CA MET A 57 -0.68 -1.33 5.01
C MET A 57 -0.25 -2.01 6.32
N ILE A 58 -0.50 -3.31 6.47
CA ILE A 58 -0.07 -4.10 7.63
C ILE A 58 1.47 -4.21 7.68
N ASN A 59 2.12 -4.39 6.52
CA ASN A 59 3.57 -4.57 6.42
C ASN A 59 4.38 -3.28 6.58
N GLN A 60 3.85 -2.11 6.23
CA GLN A 60 4.55 -0.82 6.38
C GLN A 60 5.03 -0.59 7.83
N LYS A 61 4.31 -1.11 8.81
CA LYS A 61 4.64 -0.95 10.23
C LYS A 61 5.88 -1.69 10.68
N LYS A 62 6.26 -2.79 10.02
CA LYS A 62 7.44 -3.58 10.42
C LYS A 62 8.76 -2.95 10.01
N ARG A 63 8.75 -1.94 9.12
CA ARG A 63 9.99 -1.33 8.62
C ARG A 63 10.46 -0.08 9.38
N ASN A 64 9.61 0.58 10.15
CA ASN A 64 10.01 1.84 10.80
C ASN A 64 10.42 1.61 12.26
N LYS A 65 11.59 0.97 12.45
CA LYS A 65 12.17 0.65 13.78
C LYS A 65 12.53 1.88 14.62
N TYR A 66 12.64 3.06 14.00
CA TYR A 66 13.20 4.27 14.63
C TYR A 66 12.22 5.45 14.71
N PHE A 67 10.96 5.26 14.32
CA PHE A 67 9.97 6.34 14.31
C PHE A 67 8.77 5.95 15.18
N TYR A 68 8.68 6.53 16.39
CA TYR A 68 7.61 6.34 17.38
C TYR A 68 6.26 6.95 16.94
N PHE A 69 5.95 7.01 15.65
CA PHE A 69 4.58 7.21 15.22
C PHE A 69 3.84 5.90 15.45
N LYS A 70 2.81 5.91 16.30
CA LYS A 70 1.78 4.86 16.32
C LYS A 70 1.17 4.81 14.92
N GLY A 71 1.75 4.02 14.01
CA GLY A 71 1.12 3.69 12.76
C GLY A 71 -0.25 3.10 13.08
N GLU A 72 -1.30 3.61 12.44
CA GLU A 72 -2.69 3.37 12.80
C GLU A 72 -3.02 1.86 12.78
N GLN A 73 -3.16 1.24 13.96
CA GLN A 73 -3.50 -0.18 14.10
C GLN A 73 -4.90 -0.41 13.57
N LEU A 74 -5.08 -1.51 12.84
CA LEU A 74 -6.42 -2.04 12.66
C LEU A 74 -6.93 -2.33 14.06
N GLY A 75 -7.99 -1.62 14.47
CA GLY A 75 -8.70 -1.92 15.69
C GLY A 75 -9.22 -3.36 15.63
N GLN A 76 -9.47 -3.97 16.79
CA GLN A 76 -9.97 -5.33 16.86
C GLN A 76 -11.22 -5.52 15.99
N THR A 77 -12.19 -4.61 16.10
CA THR A 77 -13.42 -4.60 15.30
C THR A 77 -13.13 -4.50 13.80
N GLU A 78 -12.31 -3.53 13.39
CA GLU A 78 -11.93 -3.33 11.98
C GLU A 78 -11.26 -4.58 11.40
N ALA A 79 -10.35 -5.19 12.15
CA ALA A 79 -9.66 -6.41 11.74
C ALA A 79 -10.62 -7.60 11.59
N THR A 80 -11.53 -7.79 12.56
CA THR A 80 -12.54 -8.85 12.52
C THR A 80 -13.52 -8.68 11.36
N GLU A 81 -14.03 -7.46 11.14
CA GLU A 81 -14.92 -7.16 10.01
C GLU A 81 -14.22 -7.40 8.67
N THR A 82 -12.99 -6.90 8.52
CA THR A 82 -12.21 -7.12 7.30
C THR A 82 -11.93 -8.61 7.10
N PHE A 83 -11.65 -9.37 8.15
CA PHE A 83 -11.46 -10.83 8.09
C PHE A 83 -12.70 -11.56 7.57
N PHE A 84 -13.88 -11.29 8.13
CA PHE A 84 -15.11 -11.92 7.67
C PHE A 84 -15.55 -11.45 6.27
N ALA A 85 -15.23 -10.22 5.88
CA ALA A 85 -15.44 -9.78 4.51
C ALA A 85 -14.53 -10.57 3.55
N MET A 86 -13.25 -10.77 3.91
CA MET A 86 -12.29 -11.54 3.11
C MET A 86 -12.71 -13.01 2.93
N THR A 87 -13.33 -13.66 3.92
CA THR A 87 -13.75 -15.07 3.77
C THR A 87 -14.82 -15.28 2.69
N LYS A 88 -15.58 -14.24 2.32
CA LYS A 88 -16.55 -14.33 1.21
C LYS A 88 -15.88 -14.50 -0.14
N LEU A 89 -14.62 -14.08 -0.28
CA LEU A 89 -13.84 -14.25 -1.51
C LEU A 89 -13.60 -15.72 -1.85
N PHE A 90 -13.65 -16.64 -0.87
CA PHE A 90 -13.56 -18.09 -1.12
C PHE A 90 -14.74 -18.66 -1.91
N GLN A 91 -15.81 -17.88 -2.09
CA GLN A 91 -16.94 -18.24 -2.95
C GLN A 91 -16.69 -17.90 -4.42
N SER A 92 -15.65 -17.11 -4.73
CA SER A 92 -15.23 -16.83 -6.10
C SER A 92 -14.79 -18.13 -6.80
N LYS A 93 -15.19 -18.29 -8.07
CA LYS A 93 -14.81 -19.43 -8.92
C LYS A 93 -13.67 -19.10 -9.90
N ASP A 94 -13.17 -17.87 -9.84
CA ASP A 94 -12.02 -17.35 -10.61
C ASP A 94 -10.69 -17.90 -10.05
#